data_AF-I7JVE7-F1
#
_entry.id   AF-I7JVE7-F1
#
_cell.length_a   1.000
_cell.length_b   1.000
_cell.length_c   1.000
_cell.angle_alpha   90.00
_cell.angle_beta   90.00
_cell.angle_gamma   90.00
#
_symmetry.space_group_name_H-M   'P 1'
#
loop_
_entity.id
_entity.type
_entity.pdbx_description
1 polymer ?
#
loop_
_entity_poly.entity_id
_entity_poly.type
_entity_poly.pdbx_seq_one_letter_code
_entity_poly.pdbx_strand_id
1 'polypeptide(L)' 'MRKIKGFLLWESMIGLFIVCLGITLLSLTVGQGKEVERKMEKKVDEKMAYYIMRKTGESEVLIHDQVYK' A
#
# COMPACT_ATOMS: atom_id res chain seq x y z
N MET A 1 43.46 -25.45 10.05
CA MET A 1 42.08 -24.93 10.07
C MET A 1 41.13 -26.05 9.64
N ARG A 2 40.32 -26.57 10.57
CA ARG A 2 39.37 -27.65 10.29
C ARG A 2 38.14 -27.02 9.61
N LYS A 3 37.98 -27.16 8.29
CA LYS A 3 36.79 -26.68 7.58
C LYS A 3 35.57 -27.49 8.06
N ILE A 4 34.68 -26.87 8.82
CA ILE A 4 33.41 -27.48 9.23
C ILE A 4 32.54 -27.55 7.97
N LYS A 5 32.42 -28.75 7.39
CA LYS A 5 31.54 -29.00 6.24
C LYS A 5 30.10 -28.66 6.66
N GLY A 6 29.43 -27.80 5.90
CA GLY A 6 28.03 -27.40 6.15
C GLY A 6 27.83 -25.99 6.68
N PHE A 7 28.88 -25.31 7.18
CA PHE A 7 28.79 -23.93 7.67
C PHE A 7 28.29 -22.95 6.58
N LEU A 8 28.86 -23.04 5.38
CA LEU A 8 28.46 -22.25 4.21
C LEU A 8 27.01 -22.50 3.77
N LEU A 9 26.53 -23.75 3.88
CA LEU A 9 25.16 -24.11 3.50
C LEU A 9 24.17 -23.52 4.51
N TRP A 10 24.50 -23.59 5.80
CA TRP A 10 23.70 -23.00 6.86
C TRP A 10 23.60 -21.47 6.75
N GLU A 11 24.72 -20.79 6.53
CA GLU A 11 24.73 -19.34 6.30
C GLU A 11 23.91 -18.95 5.07
N SER A 12 24.00 -19.74 3.99
CA SER A 12 23.23 -19.50 2.77
C SER A 12 21.72 -19.70 3.00
N MET A 13 21.33 -20.69 3.80
CA MET A 13 19.92 -20.91 4.15
C MET A 13 19.35 -19.78 5.01
N ILE A 14 20.13 -19.26 5.96
CA ILE A 14 19.74 -18.09 6.77
C ILE A 14 19.62 -16.86 5.86
N GLY A 15 20.58 -16.63 4.97
CA GLY A 15 20.54 -15.55 4.00
C GLY A 15 19.29 -15.60 3.11
N LEU A 16 18.98 -16.79 2.58
CA LEU A 16 17.78 -17.01 1.78
C LEU A 16 16.51 -16.72 2.58
N PHE A 17 16.45 -17.18 3.83
CA PHE A 17 15.30 -16.94 4.71
C PHE A 17 15.07 -15.44 4.96
N ILE A 18 16.14 -14.69 5.24
CA ILE A 18 16.09 -13.23 5.43
C ILE A 18 15.58 -12.54 4.15
N VAL A 19 16.06 -12.96 2.99
CA VAL A 19 15.61 -12.41 1.70
C VAL A 19 14.12 -12.67 1.47
N CYS A 20 13.63 -13.89 1.73
CA CYS A 20 12.22 -14.22 1.62
C CYS A 20 11.35 -13.36 2.55
N LEU A 21 11.78 -13.15 3.79
CA LEU A 21 11.10 -12.27 4.74
C LEU A 21 11.09 -10.81 4.24
N GLY A 22 12.21 -10.32 3.72
CA GLY A 22 12.31 -8.97 3.17
C GLY A 22 11.34 -8.74 2.01
N ILE A 23 11.27 -9.68 1.05
CA ILE A 23 10.33 -9.60 -0.08
C ILE A 23 8.88 -9.62 0.40
N THR A 24 8.56 -10.49 1.38
CA THR A 24 7.21 -10.60 1.94
C THR A 24 6.77 -9.29 2.62
N LEU A 25 7.64 -8.71 3.45
CA LEU A 25 7.36 -7.44 4.12
C LEU A 25 7.18 -6.30 3.12
N LEU A 26 8.06 -6.21 2.12
CA LEU A 26 7.96 -5.18 1.08
C LEU A 26 6.65 -5.31 0.29
N SER A 27 6.26 -6.53 -0.08
CA SER A 27 4.98 -6.78 -0.76
C SER A 27 3.78 -6.36 0.09
N LEU A 28 3.80 -6.67 1.40
CA LEU A 28 2.74 -6.28 2.33
C LEU A 28 2.66 -4.76 2.48
N THR A 29 3.80 -4.08 2.68
CA THR A 29 3.86 -2.62 2.82
C THR A 29 3.35 -1.92 1.56
N VAL A 30 3.76 -2.38 0.37
CA VAL A 30 3.26 -1.80 -0.90
C VAL A 30 1.76 -2.05 -1.08
N GLY A 31 1.29 -3.26 -0.76
CA GLY A 31 -0.13 -3.60 -0.83
C GLY A 31 -0.98 -2.73 0.10
N GLN A 32 -0.56 -2.61 1.37
CA GLN A 32 -1.23 -1.76 2.36
C GLN A 32 -1.16 -0.28 1.98
N GLY A 33 -0.02 0.20 1.45
CA GLY A 33 0.14 1.57 1.00
C GLY A 33 -0.91 1.96 -0.05
N LYS A 34 -1.10 1.10 -1.08
CA LYS A 34 -2.12 1.32 -2.11
C LYS A 34 -3.54 1.32 -1.56
N GLU A 35 -3.85 0.44 -0.61
CA GLU A 35 -5.18 0.39 0.01
C GLU A 35 -5.46 1.64 0.84
N VAL A 36 -4.46 2.10 1.60
CA VAL A 36 -4.55 3.33 2.41
C VAL A 36 -4.70 4.56 1.52
N GLU A 37 -3.91 4.66 0.45
CA GLU A 37 -3.97 5.76 -0.51
C GLU A 37 -5.37 5.87 -1.11
N ARG A 38 -5.93 4.76 -1.62
CA ARG A 38 -7.29 4.72 -2.18
C ARG A 38 -8.37 5.11 -1.18
N LYS A 39 -8.25 4.68 0.09
CA LYS A 39 -9.19 5.05 1.15
C LYS A 39 -9.10 6.54 1.49
N MET A 40 -7.89 7.09 1.49
CA MET A 40 -7.65 8.49 1.77
C MET A 40 -8.17 9.38 0.64
N GLU A 41 -7.85 9.04 -0.61
CA GLU A 41 -8.34 9.70 -1.82
C GLU A 41 -9.87 9.79 -1.81
N LYS A 42 -10.56 8.65 -1.65
CA LYS A 42 -12.03 8.61 -1.59
C LYS A 42 -12.59 9.54 -0.50
N LYS A 43 -11.97 9.56 0.68
CA LYS A 43 -12.41 10.39 1.81
C LYS A 43 -12.22 11.88 1.55
N VAL A 44 -11.16 12.24 0.82
CA VAL A 44 -10.90 13.63 0.42
C VAL A 44 -11.90 14.05 -0.65
N ASP A 45 -12.13 13.20 -1.65
CA ASP A 45 -13.06 13.46 -2.74
C ASP A 45 -14.50 13.60 -2.22
N GLU A 46 -14.96 12.73 -1.32
CA GLU A 46 -16.28 12.86 -0.67
C GLU A 46 -16.43 14.21 0.06
N LYS A 47 -15.40 14.65 0.79
CA LYS A 47 -15.42 15.94 1.47
C LYS A 47 -15.45 17.11 0.50
N MET A 48 -14.70 17.00 -0.60
CA MET A 48 -14.64 18.03 -1.63
C MET A 48 -15.97 18.13 -2.38
N ALA A 49 -16.58 17.01 -2.74
CA ALA A 49 -17.90 16.95 -3.35
C ALA A 49 -18.93 17.61 -2.44
N TYR A 50 -18.97 17.23 -1.16
CA TYR A 50 -19.87 17.82 -0.18
C TYR A 50 -19.69 19.35 -0.06
N TYR A 51 -18.44 19.83 -0.04
CA TYR A 51 -18.16 21.26 0.02
C TYR A 51 -18.64 22.00 -1.24
N ILE A 52 -18.39 21.45 -2.43
CA ILE A 52 -18.80 22.04 -3.72
C ILE A 52 -20.32 22.06 -3.83
N MET A 53 -20.99 20.94 -3.56
CA MET A 53 -22.46 20.84 -3.59
C MET A 53 -23.11 21.84 -2.64
N ARG A 54 -22.58 21.98 -1.41
CA ARG A 54 -23.09 22.96 -0.44
C ARG A 54 -22.89 24.41 -0.88
N LYS A 55 -21.82 24.70 -1.63
CA LYS A 55 -21.50 26.06 -2.10
C LYS A 55 -22.24 26.45 -3.38
N THR A 56 -22.45 25.49 -4.27
CA THR A 56 -23.04 25.71 -5.59
C THR A 56 -24.55 25.46 -5.60
N GLY A 57 -25.06 24.62 -4.68
CA GLY A 57 -26.44 24.16 -4.69
C GLY A 57 -26.69 23.01 -5.68
N GLU A 58 -25.66 22.53 -6.36
CA GLU A 58 -25.75 21.40 -7.29
C GLU A 58 -26.03 20.09 -6.55
N SER A 59 -26.87 19.25 -7.15
CA SER A 59 -27.27 17.94 -6.60
C SER A 59 -26.27 16.82 -6.90
N GLU A 60 -25.30 17.06 -7.78
CA GLU A 60 -24.23 16.10 -8.08
C GLU A 60 -22.97 16.81 -8.56
N VAL A 61 -21.81 16.23 -8.27
CA VAL A 61 -20.50 16.75 -8.68
C VAL A 61 -19.61 15.59 -9.14
N LEU A 62 -18.99 15.76 -10.31
CA LEU A 62 -17.96 14.85 -10.81
C LEU A 62 -16.61 15.25 -10.22
N ILE A 63 -15.96 14.34 -9.49
CA ILE A 63 -14.58 14.51 -9.01
C ILE A 63 -13.76 13.31 -9.51
N HIS A 64 -12.66 13.61 -10.18
CA HIS A 64 -11.85 12.63 -10.92
C HIS A 64 -12.72 11.81 -11.88
N ASP A 65 -12.99 10.56 -11.54
CA ASP A 65 -13.74 9.58 -12.30
C ASP A 65 -15.05 9.14 -11.61
N GLN A 66 -15.41 9.76 -10.47
CA GLN A 66 -16.63 9.43 -9.73
C GLN A 66 -17.62 10.60 -9.63
N VAL A 67 -18.89 10.27 -9.85
CA VAL A 67 -20.01 11.19 -9.60
C VAL A 67 -20.47 11.02 -8.16
N TYR A 68 -20.42 12.11 -7.41
CA TYR A 68 -20.92 12.21 -6.04
C TYR A 68 -22.27 12.90 -6.03
N LYS A 69 -23.19 12.41 -5.20
CA LYS A 69 -24.58 12.88 -5.05
C LYS A 69 -24.90 13.13 -3.59
#